data_AF-A0A443QDG5-F1
#
_entry.id   AF-A0A443QDG5-F1
#
_cell.length_a   1.000
_cell.length_b   1.000
_cell.length_c   1.000
_cell.angle_alpha   90.00
_cell.angle_beta   90.00
_cell.angle_gamma   90.00
#
_symmetry.space_group_name_H-M   'P 1'
#
loop_
_entity.id
_entity.type
_entity.pdbx_description
1 polymer ?
#
loop_
_entity_poly.entity_id
_entity_poly.type
_entity_poly.pdbx_seq_one_letter_code
_entity_poly.pdbx_strand_id
1 'polypeptide(L)'
;MNNFDPKNCNDLLDYFLKESKGENSDLFHIEGICDKISELIIGGTETSSALLYHGLRLMAIHQKIQENVFKEINEKLGHNYLVSFLDRDSFPYTNAVISEIHRFVCLISLNSTHVNR
;
A
#
# COMPACT_ATOMS: atom_id res chain seq x y z
N MET A 1 13.84 -19.64 7.97
CA MET A 1 13.31 -19.99 6.65
C MET A 1 13.08 -21.51 6.53
N ASN A 2 12.45 -22.12 7.55
CA ASN A 2 12.09 -23.54 7.57
C ASN A 2 10.67 -23.67 8.14
N ASN A 3 9.90 -24.58 7.55
CA ASN A 3 8.52 -24.97 7.80
C ASN A 3 7.42 -24.13 7.13
N PHE A 4 7.31 -24.26 5.80
CA PHE A 4 6.00 -24.16 5.15
C PHE A 4 5.08 -25.22 5.77
N ASP A 5 4.05 -24.77 6.48
CA ASP A 5 3.00 -25.63 7.03
C ASP A 5 1.70 -25.44 6.23
N PRO A 6 1.25 -26.44 5.43
CA PRO A 6 0.02 -26.35 4.65
C PRO A 6 -1.25 -26.10 5.50
N LYS A 7 -1.21 -26.39 6.80
CA LYS A 7 -2.32 -26.17 7.73
C LYS A 7 -2.32 -24.76 8.33
N ASN A 8 -1.20 -24.06 8.26
CA ASN A 8 -1.03 -22.72 8.82
C ASN A 8 -0.28 -21.80 7.83
N CYS A 9 -1.03 -21.19 6.91
CA CYS A 9 -0.51 -20.19 5.99
C CYS A 9 -0.43 -18.83 6.68
N ASN A 10 0.78 -18.28 6.84
CA ASN A 10 0.98 -17.01 7.56
C ASN A 10 1.04 -15.81 6.63
N ASP A 11 1.33 -16.03 5.35
CA ASP A 11 1.45 -15.00 4.34
C ASP A 11 0.92 -15.45 2.96
N LEU A 12 0.98 -14.53 2.00
CA LEU A 12 0.51 -14.77 0.64
C LEU A 12 1.33 -15.82 -0.10
N LEU A 13 2.64 -15.90 0.17
CA LEU A 13 3.51 -16.90 -0.45
C LEU A 13 3.14 -18.30 0.04
N ASP A 14 2.94 -18.47 1.36
CA ASP A 14 2.44 -19.71 1.93
C ASP A 14 1.09 -20.11 1.30
N TYR A 15 0.17 -19.15 1.13
CA TYR A 15 -1.11 -19.43 0.48
C TYR A 15 -0.94 -19.93 -0.96
N PHE A 16 -0.12 -19.25 -1.78
CA PHE A 16 0.14 -19.69 -3.15
C PHE A 16 0.88 -21.04 -3.22
N LEU A 17 1.81 -21.32 -2.31
CA LEU A 17 2.50 -22.61 -2.21
C LEU A 17 1.58 -23.76 -1.76
N LYS A 18 0.50 -23.45 -1.04
CA LYS A 18 -0.54 -24.41 -0.71
C LYS A 18 -1.40 -24.72 -1.94
N GLU A 19 -1.84 -23.69 -2.66
CA GLU A 19 -2.64 -23.84 -3.88
C GLU A 19 -1.87 -24.59 -4.98
N SER A 20 -0.55 -24.37 -5.10
CA SER A 20 0.30 -25.10 -6.05
C SER A 20 0.34 -26.61 -5.82
N LYS A 21 -0.01 -27.07 -4.61
CA LYS A 21 -0.03 -28.48 -4.21
C LYS A 21 -1.45 -29.05 -4.11
N GLY A 22 -2.46 -28.25 -4.41
CA GLY A 22 -3.88 -28.60 -4.34
C GLY A 22 -4.53 -28.77 -5.71
N GLU A 23 -5.86 -28.63 -5.73
CA GLU A 23 -6.68 -28.78 -6.94
C GLU A 23 -6.37 -27.71 -8.02
N ASN A 24 -5.81 -26.57 -7.61
CA ASN A 24 -5.44 -25.47 -8.50
C ASN A 24 -3.97 -25.51 -8.96
N SER A 25 -3.30 -26.65 -8.85
CA SER A 25 -1.87 -26.79 -9.20
C SER A 25 -1.53 -26.37 -10.64
N ASP A 26 -2.48 -26.53 -11.57
CA ASP A 26 -2.37 -26.07 -12.98
C ASP A 26 -2.37 -24.53 -13.13
N LEU A 27 -2.93 -23.81 -12.16
CA LEU A 27 -2.99 -22.34 -12.16
C LEU A 27 -1.87 -21.70 -11.32
N PHE A 28 -1.27 -22.47 -10.43
CA PHE A 28 -0.28 -22.02 -9.44
C PHE A 28 1.05 -22.75 -9.62
N HIS A 29 1.63 -22.65 -10.81
CA HIS A 29 3.00 -23.12 -11.04
C HIS A 29 4.01 -22.23 -10.30
N ILE A 30 5.10 -22.83 -9.81
CA ILE A 30 6.11 -22.15 -8.98
C ILE A 30 6.68 -20.90 -9.66
N GLU A 31 6.99 -20.96 -10.95
CA GLU A 31 7.51 -19.82 -11.72
C GLU A 31 6.50 -18.66 -11.74
N GLY A 32 5.23 -18.93 -12.04
CA GLY A 32 4.18 -17.92 -12.01
C GLY A 32 3.88 -17.38 -10.62
N ILE A 33 4.12 -18.15 -9.55
CA ILE A 33 4.06 -17.65 -8.16
C ILE A 33 5.19 -16.67 -7.89
N CYS A 34 6.42 -16.99 -8.31
CA CYS A 34 7.56 -16.09 -8.20
C CYS A 34 7.27 -14.77 -8.91
N ASP A 35 6.80 -14.81 -10.16
CA ASP A 35 6.46 -13.61 -10.93
C ASP A 35 5.39 -12.77 -10.23
N LYS A 36 4.28 -13.38 -9.79
CA LYS A 36 3.18 -12.67 -9.10
C LYS A 36 3.65 -12.00 -7.79
N ILE A 37 4.46 -12.69 -6.99
CA ILE A 37 4.97 -12.14 -5.73
C ILE A 37 5.96 -11.00 -6.02
N SER A 38 6.84 -11.16 -7.01
CA SER A 38 7.76 -10.11 -7.46
C SER A 38 7.02 -8.87 -7.95
N GLU A 39 6.00 -9.04 -8.79
CA GLU A 39 5.13 -7.95 -9.26
C GLU A 39 4.45 -7.22 -8.11
N LEU A 40 3.89 -7.96 -7.13
CA LEU A 40 3.24 -7.36 -5.96
C LEU A 40 4.22 -6.52 -5.13
N ILE A 41 5.43 -7.04 -4.89
CA ILE A 41 6.45 -6.34 -4.10
C ILE A 41 6.93 -5.09 -4.84
N ILE A 42 7.27 -5.20 -6.13
CA ILE A 42 7.76 -4.08 -6.92
C ILE A 42 6.66 -3.02 -7.05
N GLY A 43 5.48 -3.42 -7.49
CA GLY A 43 4.33 -2.54 -7.67
C GLY A 43 3.94 -1.83 -6.38
N GLY A 44 3.94 -2.52 -5.24
CA GLY A 44 3.63 -1.91 -3.95
C GLY A 44 4.73 -0.98 -3.44
N THR A 45 5.99 -1.37 -3.61
CA THR A 45 7.15 -0.64 -3.05
C THR A 45 7.43 0.65 -3.81
N GLU A 46 7.55 0.59 -5.14
CA GLU A 46 7.90 1.76 -5.95
C GLU A 46 6.81 2.83 -5.86
N THR A 47 5.54 2.43 -6.01
CA THR A 47 4.41 3.37 -5.98
C THR A 47 4.23 4.02 -4.60
N SER A 48 4.25 3.22 -3.52
CA SER A 48 4.01 3.74 -2.17
C SER A 48 5.18 4.59 -1.69
N SER A 49 6.43 4.19 -1.98
CA SER A 49 7.62 4.98 -1.59
C SER A 49 7.67 6.32 -2.32
N ALA A 50 7.39 6.34 -3.63
CA ALA A 50 7.34 7.57 -4.39
C ALA A 50 6.23 8.51 -3.89
N LEU A 51 5.05 7.97 -3.60
CA LEU A 51 3.93 8.77 -3.06
C LEU A 51 4.32 9.41 -1.72
N LEU A 52 4.90 8.64 -0.80
CA LEU A 52 5.36 9.15 0.50
C LEU A 52 6.42 10.23 0.32
N TYR A 53 7.40 10.00 -0.55
CA TYR A 53 8.45 10.97 -0.86
C TYR A 53 7.85 12.30 -1.34
N HIS A 54 6.97 12.26 -2.34
CA HIS A 54 6.35 13.46 -2.87
C HIS A 54 5.39 14.12 -1.86
N GLY A 55 4.63 13.33 -1.10
CA GLY A 55 3.73 13.83 -0.06
C GLY A 55 4.47 14.59 1.04
N LEU A 56 5.55 14.00 1.57
CA LEU A 56 6.41 14.67 2.56
C LEU A 56 7.08 15.91 1.98
N ARG A 57 7.56 15.85 0.73
CA ARG A 57 8.15 17.00 0.04
C ARG A 57 7.15 18.15 -0.14
N LEU A 58 5.90 17.85 -0.54
CA LEU A 58 4.84 18.84 -0.68
C LEU A 58 4.50 19.48 0.67
N MET A 59 4.39 18.69 1.75
CA MET A 59 4.18 19.23 3.09
C MET A 59 5.34 20.13 3.56
N ALA A 60 6.59 19.76 3.26
CA ALA A 60 7.76 20.58 3.60
C ALA A 60 7.77 21.93 2.87
N ILE A 61 7.28 22.00 1.63
CA ILE A 61 7.15 23.24 0.86
C ILE A 61 5.93 24.05 1.32
N HIS A 62 4.82 23.37 1.63
CA HIS A 62 3.56 23.97 2.05
C HIS A 62 3.37 23.84 3.55
N GLN A 63 4.20 24.54 4.32
CA GLN A 63 4.22 24.48 5.79
C GLN A 63 2.83 24.67 6.42
N LYS A 64 1.99 25.52 5.84
CA LYS A 64 0.63 25.73 6.38
C LYS A 64 -0.25 24.47 6.32
N ILE A 65 -0.09 23.66 5.28
CA ILE A 65 -0.80 22.38 5.13
C ILE A 65 -0.28 21.40 6.18
N GLN A 66 1.04 21.31 6.35
CA GLN A 66 1.67 20.46 7.36
C GLN A 66 1.20 20.80 8.79
N GLU A 67 1.16 22.09 9.14
CA GLU A 67 0.63 22.58 10.42
C GLU A 67 -0.82 22.15 10.65
N ASN A 68 -1.68 22.30 9.63
CA ASN A 68 -3.09 21.96 9.75
C ASN A 68 -3.32 20.45 9.90
N VAL A 69 -2.55 19.62 9.18
CA VAL A 69 -2.54 18.15 9.35
C VAL A 69 -2.12 17.79 10.78
N PHE A 70 -1.01 18.35 11.25
CA PHE A 70 -0.52 18.11 12.60
C PHE A 70 -1.53 18.54 13.66
N LYS A 71 -2.20 19.69 13.46
CA LYS A 71 -3.24 20.18 14.36
C LYS A 71 -4.42 19.21 14.42
N GLU A 72 -4.95 18.77 13.28
CA GLU A 72 -6.06 17.81 13.24
C GLU A 72 -5.71 16.50 13.97
N ILE A 73 -4.51 15.97 13.75
CA ILE A 73 -4.04 14.74 14.38
C ILE A 73 -3.96 14.92 15.91
N ASN A 74 -3.35 16.00 16.39
CA ASN A 74 -3.21 16.25 17.83
C ASN A 74 -4.55 16.51 18.52
N GLU A 75 -5.48 17.22 17.87
CA GLU A 75 -6.80 17.50 18.43
C GLU A 75 -7.61 16.22 18.66
N LYS A 76 -7.41 15.18 17.84
CA LYS A 76 -8.20 13.94 17.92
C LYS A 76 -7.54 12.83 18.72
N LEU A 77 -6.21 12.69 18.64
CA LEU A 77 -5.48 11.63 19.35
C LEU A 77 -4.83 12.09 20.66
N GLY A 78 -4.62 13.39 20.84
CA GLY A 78 -3.81 13.89 21.96
C GLY A 78 -2.35 13.41 21.89
N HIS A 79 -1.63 13.48 23.02
CA HIS A 79 -0.18 13.24 23.06
C HIS A 79 0.26 11.78 23.21
N ASN A 80 -0.66 10.84 23.49
CA ASN A 80 -0.29 9.47 23.93
C ASN A 80 -0.96 8.33 23.15
N TYR A 81 -1.64 8.61 22.03
CA TYR A 81 -2.26 7.56 21.22
C TYR A 81 -1.52 7.32 19.89
N LEU A 82 -1.29 6.06 19.58
CA LEU A 82 -0.83 5.62 18.26
C LEU A 82 -2.02 5.63 17.30
N VAL A 83 -1.81 6.13 16.09
CA VAL A 83 -2.81 6.11 15.01
C VAL A 83 -3.12 4.65 14.66
N SER A 84 -4.40 4.29 14.63
CA SER A 84 -4.88 3.01 14.10
C SER A 84 -5.69 3.21 12.82
N PHE A 85 -5.95 2.12 12.09
CA PHE A 85 -6.79 2.19 10.90
C PHE A 85 -8.25 2.55 11.22
N LEU A 86 -8.71 2.27 12.45
CA LEU A 86 -10.06 2.63 12.90
C LEU A 86 -10.25 4.15 13.03
N ASP A 87 -9.16 4.88 13.24
CA ASP A 87 -9.19 6.33 13.38
C ASP A 87 -9.24 7.04 12.03
N ARG A 88 -9.11 6.32 10.90
CA ARG A 88 -8.98 6.90 9.56
C ARG A 88 -10.09 7.91 9.24
N ASP A 89 -11.35 7.56 9.51
CA ASP A 89 -12.50 8.42 9.22
C ASP A 89 -12.56 9.63 10.14
N SER A 90 -11.83 9.58 11.26
CA SER A 90 -11.65 10.71 12.14
C SER A 90 -10.70 11.76 11.56
N PHE A 91 -9.97 11.57 10.45
CA PHE A 91 -9.06 12.60 9.91
C PHE A 91 -9.49 13.15 8.54
N PRO A 92 -10.62 13.86 8.42
CA PRO A 92 -11.13 14.34 7.13
C PRO A 92 -10.17 15.29 6.41
N TYR A 93 -9.47 16.19 7.11
CA TYR A 93 -8.51 17.10 6.48
C TYR A 93 -7.28 16.34 5.99
N THR A 94 -6.72 15.47 6.82
CA THR A 94 -5.57 14.62 6.44
C THR A 94 -5.91 13.71 5.27
N ASN A 95 -7.10 13.10 5.25
CA ASN A 95 -7.58 12.30 4.12
C ASN A 95 -7.73 13.15 2.84
N ALA A 96 -8.19 14.40 2.95
CA ALA A 96 -8.28 15.31 1.82
C ALA A 96 -6.89 15.68 1.27
N VAL A 97 -5.92 15.94 2.16
CA VAL A 97 -4.53 16.23 1.77
C VAL A 97 -3.90 15.02 1.08
N ILE A 98 -4.07 13.80 1.60
CA ILE A 98 -3.59 12.57 0.95
C ILE A 98 -4.22 12.42 -0.44
N SER A 99 -5.53 12.64 -0.55
CA SER A 99 -6.25 12.58 -1.83
C SER A 99 -5.71 13.60 -2.84
N GLU A 100 -5.39 14.82 -2.38
CA GLU A 100 -4.82 15.85 -3.23
C GLU A 100 -3.38 15.55 -3.64
N ILE A 101 -2.58 14.93 -2.77
CA ILE A 101 -1.24 14.43 -3.12
C ILE A 101 -1.37 13.38 -4.23
N HIS A 102 -2.30 12.43 -4.12
CA HIS A 102 -2.56 11.45 -5.19
C HIS A 102 -2.93 12.14 -6.52
N ARG A 103 -3.82 13.14 -6.47
CA ARG A 103 -4.25 13.91 -7.66
C ARG A 103 -3.09 14.68 -8.29
N PHE A 104 -2.23 15.29 -7.48
CA PHE A 104 -1.14 16.15 -7.94
C PHE A 104 0.06 15.35 -8.47
N VAL A 105 0.44 14.29 -7.76
CA VAL A 105 1.69 13.56 -8.04
C VAL A 105 1.53 12.64 -9.25
N CYS A 106 0.32 12.09 -9.49
CA CYS A 106 0.00 11.23 -10.64
C CYS A 106 1.20 10.38 -11.13
N LEU A 107 1.68 9.46 -10.27
CA LEU A 107 2.91 8.69 -10.51
C LEU A 107 2.89 7.87 -11.81
N ILE A 108 1.69 7.53 -12.29
CA ILE A 108 1.48 6.76 -13.51
C ILE A 108 0.49 7.56 -14.37
N SER A 109 1.02 8.40 -15.27
CA SER A 109 0.22 9.29 -16.12
C SER A 109 -0.56 8.56 -17.22
N LEU A 110 -0.20 7.31 -17.53
CA LEU A 110 -0.86 6.44 -18.48
C LEU A 110 -0.98 5.06 -17.84
N ASN A 111 -2.19 4.52 -17.74
CA ASN A 111 -2.39 3.13 -17.33
C ASN A 111 -1.64 2.18 -18.28
N SER A 112 -1.38 0.95 -17.83
CA SER A 112 -0.85 -0.11 -18.69
C SER A 112 -1.63 -0.17 -20.01
N THR A 113 -0.91 -0.34 -21.11
CA THR A 113 -1.49 -0.32 -22.46
C THR A 113 -2.64 -1.31 -22.58
N HIS A 114 -3.85 -0.80 -22.83
CA HIS A 114 -5.01 -1.64 -23.07
C HIS A 114 -5.00 -2.12 -24.52
N VAL A 115 -5.00 -3.43 -24.74
CA VAL A 115 -5.16 -4.04 -26.07
C VAL A 115 -6.59 -4.55 -26.15
N ASN A 116 -7.41 -3.94 -27.03
CA ASN A 116 -8.72 -4.50 -27.35
C ASN A 116 -8.51 -5.77 -28.17
N ARG A 117 -8.91 -6.91 -27.59
CA ARG A 117 -8.92 -8.21 -28.27
C ARG A 117 -10.25 -8.46 -28.94
#